data_AF-A0A6B3H075-F1
#
_entry.id   AF-A0A6B3H075-F1
#
_cell.length_a   1.000
_cell.length_b   1.000
_cell.length_c   1.000
_cell.angle_alpha   90.00
_cell.angle_beta   90.00
_cell.angle_gamma   90.00
#
_symmetry.space_group_name_H-M   'P 1'
#
loop_
_entity.id
_entity.type
_entity.pdbx_description
1 polymer ?
#
loop_
_entity_poly.entity_id
_entity_poly.type
_entity_poly.pdbx_seq_one_letter_code
_entity_poly.pdbx_strand_id
1 'polypeptide(L)' 'MTQVTDHGGGVHSIKVPIPDNPLGHTLVHLVDTDRGPVLIDTGWDDPASWDTLTAGLTALGT' A
#
# COMPACT_ATOMS: atom_id res chain seq x y z
N MET A 1 9.46 -8.45 3.35
CA MET A 1 8.09 -8.92 3.03
C MET A 1 7.17 -7.72 3.18
N THR A 2 6.35 -7.46 2.16
CA THR A 2 5.34 -6.40 2.24
C THR A 2 4.33 -6.72 3.33
N GLN A 3 3.97 -5.72 4.14
CA GLN A 3 2.97 -5.86 5.19
C GLN A 3 1.65 -5.27 4.69
N VAL A 4 0.67 -6.15 4.50
CA VAL A 4 -0.71 -5.82 4.14
C VAL A 4 -1.60 -6.07 5.37
N THR A 5 -2.56 -5.19 5.60
CA THR A 5 -3.57 -5.35 6.66
C THR A 5 -4.96 -5.19 6.07
N ASP A 6 -5.81 -6.19 6.31
CA ASP A 6 -7.24 -6.13 6.01
C ASP A 6 -7.97 -5.46 7.19
N HIS A 7 -8.71 -4.39 6.89
CA HIS A 7 -9.52 -3.65 7.85
C HIS A 7 -11.01 -4.06 7.81
N GLY A 8 -11.37 -4.97 6.89
CA GLY A 8 -12.74 -5.36 6.58
C GLY A 8 -13.44 -4.38 5.63
N GLY A 9 -14.58 -4.80 5.08
CA GLY A 9 -15.40 -3.96 4.21
C GLY A 9 -14.73 -3.55 2.90
N GLY A 10 -13.78 -4.34 2.39
CA GLY A 10 -13.03 -4.04 1.16
C GLY A 10 -11.93 -3.01 1.34
N VAL A 11 -11.53 -2.68 2.57
CA VAL A 11 -10.46 -1.72 2.86
C VAL A 11 -9.20 -2.44 3.31
N HIS A 12 -8.11 -2.22 2.58
CA HIS A 12 -6.79 -2.74 2.89
C HIS A 12 -5.77 -1.62 3.03
N SER A 13 -4.76 -1.79 3.87
CA SER A 13 -3.59 -0.89 3.91
C SER A 13 -2.29 -1.65 3.63
N ILE A 14 -1.42 -1.03 2.84
CA ILE A 14 -0.07 -1.47 2.54
C ILE A 14 0.89 -0.52 3.26
N LYS A 15 1.74 -1.07 4.13
CA LYS A 15 2.80 -0.31 4.79
C LYS A 15 3.95 -0.08 3.81
N VAL A 16 4.12 1.15 3.35
CA VAL A 16 5.16 1.55 2.39
C VAL A 16 6.23 2.37 3.13
N PRO A 17 7.53 1.98 3.06
CA PRO A 17 8.59 2.68 3.77
C PRO A 17 8.72 4.13 3.31
N ILE A 18 9.26 4.98 4.18
CA ILE A 18 9.74 6.31 3.82
C ILE A 18 11.20 6.39 4.29
N PRO A 19 12.19 6.34 3.38
CA PRO A 19 13.59 6.34 3.76
C PRO A 19 13.95 7.63 4.52
N ASP A 20 14.80 7.49 5.54
CA ASP A 20 15.34 8.58 6.37
C ASP A 20 14.28 9.51 7.00
N ASN A 21 13.04 9.02 7.14
CA ASN A 21 11.95 9.76 7.75
C ASN A 21 11.62 9.22 9.15
N PRO A 22 11.42 10.07 10.16
CA PRO A 22 11.13 9.63 11.53
C PRO A 22 9.82 8.84 11.69
N LEU A 23 8.86 8.97 10.76
CA LEU A 23 7.66 8.14 10.73
C LEU A 23 7.94 6.71 10.23
N GLY A 24 8.99 6.54 9.43
CA GLY A 24 9.45 5.28 8.85
C GLY A 24 8.57 4.68 7.75
N HIS A 25 7.29 5.06 7.67
CA HIS A 25 6.36 4.57 6.64
C HIS A 25 5.11 5.45 6.50
N THR A 26 4.47 5.34 5.34
CA THR A 26 3.06 5.72 5.14
C THR A 26 2.19 4.47 4.99
N LEU A 27 0.88 4.65 5.09
CA LEU A 27 -0.12 3.64 4.78
C LEU A 27 -0.81 4.02 3.48
N VAL A 28 -0.49 3.30 2.41
CA VAL A 28 -1.24 3.36 1.16
C VAL A 28 -2.47 2.49 1.31
N HIS A 29 -3.65 2.99 0.93
CA HIS A 29 -4.90 2.23 1.07
C HIS A 29 -5.44 1.77 -0.28
N LEU A 30 -5.84 0.50 -0.36
CA LEU A 30 -6.61 -0.06 -1.47
C LEU A 30 -8.06 -0.23 -1.00
N VAL A 31 -8.99 0.36 -1.74
CA VAL A 31 -10.43 0.27 -1.46
C VAL A 31 -11.13 -0.42 -2.61
N ASP A 32 -11.72 -1.56 -2.34
CA ASP A 32 -12.52 -2.30 -3.33
C ASP A 32 -13.81 -1.53 -3.62
N THR A 33 -14.14 -1.40 -4.90
CA THR A 33 -15.41 -0.81 -5.35
C THR A 33 -15.97 -1.60 -6.52
N ASP A 34 -17.27 -1.45 -6.79
CA ASP A 34 -17.93 -2.09 -7.93
C ASP A 34 -17.40 -1.65 -9.30
N ARG A 35 -16.55 -0.61 -9.36
CA ARG A 35 -15.91 -0.12 -10.59
C ARG A 35 -14.41 -0.42 -10.66
N GLY A 36 -13.93 -1.29 -9.78
CA GLY A 36 -12.51 -1.61 -9.62
C GLY A 36 -11.89 -0.98 -8.38
N PRO A 37 -10.64 -1.36 -8.04
CA PRO A 37 -9.98 -0.86 -6.85
C PRO A 37 -9.62 0.62 -6.99
N VAL A 38 -9.73 1.35 -5.88
CA VAL A 38 -9.25 2.73 -5.74
C VAL A 38 -8.03 2.72 -4.85
N LEU A 39 -6.94 3.32 -5.33
CA LEU A 39 -5.72 3.52 -4.56
C LEU A 39 -5.72 4.93 -3.95
N ILE A 40 -5.50 5.03 -2.64
CA ILE A 40 -5.35 6.29 -1.92
C ILE A 40 -3.89 6.40 -1.48
N ASP A 41 -3.24 7.47 -1.94
CA ASP A 41 -1.79 7.70 -1.82
C ASP A 41 -0.96 6.65 -2.61
N THR A 42 0.34 6.89 -2.76
CA THR A 42 1.25 5.98 -3.49
C THR A 42 2.61 5.82 -2.82
N GLY A 43 2.80 6.36 -1.61
CA GLY A 43 4.05 6.20 -0.89
C GLY A 43 5.06 7.31 -1.17
N TRP A 44 6.31 6.91 -1.37
CA TRP A 44 7.45 7.81 -1.54
C TRP A 44 8.17 7.51 -2.86
N ASP A 45 8.81 8.52 -3.46
CA ASP A 45 9.62 8.36 -4.67
C ASP A 45 10.98 7.75 -4.30
N ASP A 46 10.98 6.43 -4.12
CA ASP A 46 12.13 5.63 -3.72
C ASP A 46 11.96 4.18 -4.22
N PRO A 47 13.03 3.51 -4.70
CA PRO A 47 12.92 2.15 -5.24
C PRO A 47 12.37 1.11 -4.26
N ALA A 48 12.76 1.16 -2.98
CA ALA A 48 12.25 0.21 -1.99
C ALA A 48 10.76 0.47 -1.69
N SER A 49 10.36 1.73 -1.74
CA SER A 49 8.95 2.15 -1.61
C SER A 49 8.11 1.62 -2.78
N TRP A 50 8.62 1.74 -4.01
CA TRP A 50 8.00 1.19 -5.22
C TRP A 50 7.85 -0.34 -5.16
N ASP A 51 8.93 -1.05 -4.85
CA ASP A 51 8.92 -2.51 -4.74
C ASP A 51 7.94 -2.98 -3.65
N THR A 52 7.89 -2.26 -2.53
CA THR A 52 6.96 -2.58 -1.44
C THR A 52 5.51 -2.38 -1.87
N LEU A 53 5.19 -1.25 -2.52
CA LEU A 53 3.84 -0.96 -3.01
C LEU A 53 3.38 -2.02 -4.02
N THR A 54 4.19 -2.28 -5.06
CA THR A 54 3.81 -3.19 -6.14
C THR A 54 3.66 -4.64 -5.66
N ALA A 55 4.52 -5.09 -4.74
CA ALA A 55 4.38 -6.39 -4.10
C ALA A 55 3.11 -6.47 -3.22
N GLY A 56 2.71 -5.37 -2.58
CA GLY A 56 1.46 -5.29 -1.80
C GLY A 56 0.22 -5.37 -2.67
N LEU A 57 0.21 -4.66 -3.80
CA LEU A 57 -0.87 -4.73 -4.79
C LEU A 57 -0.99 -6.14 -5.37
N THR A 58 0.13 -6.75 -5.73
CA THR A 58 0.18 -8.15 -6.21
C THR A 58 -0.39 -9.11 -5.17
N ALA A 59 -0.07 -8.92 -3.89
CA ALA A 59 -0.59 -9.76 -2.80
C ALA A 59 -2.10 -9.60 -2.59
N LEU A 60 -2.67 -8.46 -2.97
CA LEU A 60 -4.12 -8.18 -2.98
C LEU A 60 -4.80 -8.61 -4.29
N GLY A 61 -4.05 -9.16 -5.26
CA GLY A 61 -4.59 -9.62 -6.54
C GLY A 61 -4.93 -8.50 -7.54
N THR A 62 -4.31 -7.32 -7.37
CA THR A 62 -4.42 -6.16 -8.27
C THR A 62 -3.11 -5.92 -9.01
#